data_AF-A0A520CBH1-F1
#
_entry.id   AF-A0A520CBH1-F1
#
_cell.length_a   1.000
_cell.length_b   1.000
_cell.length_c   1.000
_cell.angle_alpha   90.00
_cell.angle_beta   90.00
_cell.angle_gamma   90.00
#
_symmetry.space_group_name_H-M   'P 1'
#
loop_
_entity.id
_entity.type
_entity.pdbx_description
1 polymer ?
#
loop_
_entity_poly.entity_id
_entity_poly.type
_entity_poly.pdbx_seq_one_letter_code
_entity_poly.pdbx_strand_id
1 'polypeptide(L)'
;MSVRALRSTFGPLCHWCGLPMDFDEPHDRPESATIEHLLDATMGGVRQQKHRRLAHAACNRMRNELRLEAEKRFRQWIEAKVAQARVGDASSSAP
;
A
#
# COMPACT_ATOMS: atom_id res chain seq x y z
N MET A 1 -7.63 -16.69 5.11
CA MET A 1 -8.90 -16.15 4.57
C MET A 1 -8.84 -16.30 3.07
N SER A 2 -9.75 -17.08 2.48
CA SER A 2 -9.92 -17.16 1.02
C SER A 2 -10.71 -15.95 0.50
N VAL A 3 -10.67 -15.70 -0.81
CA VAL A 3 -11.49 -14.68 -1.46
C VAL A 3 -12.98 -14.89 -1.16
N ARG A 4 -13.45 -16.14 -1.17
CA ARG A 4 -14.83 -16.51 -0.81
C ARG A 4 -15.25 -16.06 0.59
N ALA A 5 -14.39 -16.27 1.60
CA ALA A 5 -14.68 -15.88 2.98
C ALA A 5 -14.71 -14.34 3.17
N LEU A 6 -13.87 -13.62 2.43
CA LEU A 6 -13.88 -12.15 2.46
C LEU A 6 -15.10 -11.58 1.72
N ARG A 7 -15.53 -12.22 0.62
CA ARG A 7 -16.73 -11.81 -0.14
C ARG A 7 -17.99 -11.86 0.72
N SER A 8 -18.16 -12.90 1.53
CA SER A 8 -19.32 -12.99 2.43
C SER A 8 -19.33 -11.92 3.51
N THR A 9 -18.17 -11.34 3.84
CA THR A 9 -18.03 -10.33 4.89
C THR A 9 -18.12 -8.91 4.34
N PHE A 10 -17.49 -8.64 3.19
CA PHE A 10 -17.30 -7.30 2.64
C PHE A 10 -18.09 -7.03 1.35
N GLY A 11 -18.75 -8.05 0.81
CA GLY A 11 -19.51 -7.94 -0.42
C GLY A 11 -18.68 -8.04 -1.70
N PRO A 12 -19.29 -7.77 -2.86
CA PRO A 12 -18.70 -7.99 -4.17
C PRO A 12 -17.98 -6.75 -4.75
N LEU A 13 -17.99 -5.62 -4.05
CA LEU A 13 -17.44 -4.36 -4.54
C LEU A 13 -15.98 -4.21 -4.16
N CYS A 14 -15.18 -3.71 -5.11
CA CYS A 14 -13.78 -3.39 -4.89
C CYS A 14 -13.66 -2.33 -3.81
N HIS A 15 -12.77 -2.56 -2.83
CA HIS A 15 -12.55 -1.62 -1.74
C HIS A 15 -12.06 -0.25 -2.21
N TRP A 16 -11.29 -0.19 -3.30
CA TRP A 16 -10.67 1.04 -3.77
C TRP A 16 -11.58 1.88 -4.67
N CYS A 17 -12.23 1.25 -5.65
CA CYS A 17 -12.99 1.97 -6.66
C CYS A 17 -14.51 1.81 -6.52
N GLY A 18 -14.99 0.91 -5.66
CA GLY A 18 -16.41 0.66 -5.45
C GLY A 18 -17.11 -0.12 -6.56
N LEU A 19 -16.41 -0.52 -7.63
CA LEU A 19 -16.98 -1.28 -8.75
C LEU A 19 -17.03 -2.79 -8.47
N PRO A 20 -17.95 -3.55 -9.12
CA PRO A 20 -18.01 -5.00 -8.97
C PRO A 20 -16.70 -5.69 -9.35
N MET A 21 -16.31 -6.70 -8.58
CA MET A 21 -15.17 -7.57 -8.88
C MET A 21 -15.63 -8.87 -9.54
N ASP A 22 -14.74 -9.44 -10.33
CA ASP A 22 -14.86 -10.79 -10.85
C ASP A 22 -14.33 -11.80 -9.81
N PHE A 23 -15.09 -12.86 -9.57
CA PHE A 23 -14.78 -13.91 -8.60
C PHE A 23 -14.52 -15.26 -9.24
N ASP A 24 -14.56 -15.33 -10.56
CA ASP A 24 -14.30 -16.57 -11.29
C ASP A 24 -12.80 -16.83 -11.38
N GLU A 25 -12.44 -18.10 -11.49
CA GLU A 25 -11.06 -18.51 -11.77
C GLU A 25 -10.80 -18.44 -13.29
N PRO A 26 -9.59 -18.04 -13.75
CA PRO A 26 -8.42 -17.66 -12.95
C PRO A 26 -8.44 -16.21 -12.44
N HIS A 27 -7.83 -15.99 -11.27
CA HIS A 27 -7.79 -14.67 -10.60
C HIS A 27 -6.64 -13.76 -11.07
N ASP A 28 -6.16 -13.92 -12.30
CA ASP A 28 -5.06 -13.16 -12.88
C ASP A 28 -5.52 -11.98 -13.75
N ARG A 29 -6.82 -11.90 -14.05
CA ARG A 29 -7.41 -10.82 -14.83
C ARG A 29 -7.43 -9.50 -14.04
N PRO A 30 -7.31 -8.33 -14.70
CA PRO A 30 -7.36 -7.01 -14.06
C PRO A 30 -8.52 -6.81 -13.08
N GLU A 31 -9.70 -7.32 -13.44
CA GLU A 31 -10.97 -7.27 -12.72
C GLU A 31 -11.14 -8.36 -11.65
N SER A 32 -10.18 -9.27 -11.50
CA SER A 32 -10.24 -10.35 -10.53
C SER A 32 -10.20 -9.83 -9.09
N ALA A 33 -11.02 -10.42 -8.22
CA ALA A 33 -10.99 -10.17 -6.79
C ALA A 33 -9.72 -10.76 -6.17
N THR A 34 -8.89 -9.88 -5.60
CA THR A 34 -7.67 -10.25 -4.89
C THR A 34 -7.70 -9.72 -3.46
N ILE A 35 -6.91 -10.34 -2.58
CA ILE A 35 -6.85 -9.96 -1.16
C ILE A 35 -5.87 -8.80 -1.00
N GLU A 36 -6.36 -7.68 -0.50
CA GLU A 36 -5.58 -6.50 -0.16
C GLU A 36 -5.26 -6.45 1.34
N HIS A 37 -4.07 -5.97 1.68
CA HIS A 37 -3.61 -5.72 3.04
C HIS A 37 -3.46 -4.20 3.26
N LEU A 38 -4.42 -3.60 3.97
CA LEU A 38 -4.47 -2.14 4.16
C LEU A 38 -3.28 -1.58 4.95
N LEU A 39 -2.75 -2.36 5.90
CA LEU A 39 -1.59 -1.99 6.71
C LEU A 39 -0.46 -2.96 6.44
N ASP A 40 0.68 -2.42 6.02
CA ASP A 40 1.91 -3.19 5.89
C ASP A 40 2.45 -3.54 7.29
N ALA A 41 2.93 -4.78 7.42
CA ALA A 41 3.39 -5.36 8.69
C ALA A 41 4.65 -4.69 9.27
N THR A 42 5.24 -3.72 8.58
CA THR A 42 6.55 -3.13 8.87
C THR A 42 6.55 -2.12 10.02
N MET A 43 5.39 -1.59 10.45
CA MET A 43 5.29 -0.67 11.61
C MET A 43 4.78 -1.36 12.88
N GLY A 44 5.22 -2.60 13.16
CA GLY A 44 4.81 -3.35 14.36
C GLY A 44 3.32 -3.72 14.41
N GLY A 45 2.56 -3.39 13.36
CA GLY A 45 1.18 -3.80 13.19
C GLY A 45 1.14 -5.28 12.87
N VAL A 46 0.85 -6.10 13.87
CA VAL A 46 0.47 -7.51 13.70
C VAL A 46 -0.47 -7.60 12.49
N ARG A 47 -0.25 -8.57 11.60
CA ARG A 47 -1.10 -8.86 10.43
C ARG A 47 -2.51 -9.28 10.88
N GLN A 48 -3.28 -8.33 11.38
CA GLN A 48 -4.60 -8.56 11.94
C GLN A 48 -5.60 -8.70 10.80
N GLN A 49 -6.52 -9.65 10.96
CA GLN A 49 -7.54 -9.97 9.96
C GLN A 49 -8.41 -8.75 9.60
N LYS A 50 -8.61 -7.83 10.55
CA LYS A 50 -9.36 -6.57 10.35
C LYS A 50 -8.76 -5.65 9.28
N HIS A 51 -7.48 -5.83 8.93
CA HIS A 51 -6.78 -5.05 7.90
C HIS A 51 -6.83 -5.68 6.50
N ARG A 52 -7.61 -6.76 6.29
CA ARG A 52 -7.79 -7.37 4.97
C ARG A 52 -9.05 -6.85 4.28
N ARG A 53 -8.97 -6.62 2.97
CA ARG A 53 -10.10 -6.27 2.10
C ARG A 53 -10.02 -7.04 0.78
N LEU A 54 -11.07 -6.96 -0.03
CA LEU A 54 -11.06 -7.39 -1.42
C LEU A 54 -10.95 -6.18 -2.34
N ALA A 55 -10.15 -6.32 -3.38
CA ALA A 55 -10.03 -5.33 -4.44
C ALA A 55 -9.62 -5.98 -5.76
N HIS A 56 -9.85 -5.28 -6.85
CA HIS A 56 -9.37 -5.68 -8.17
C HIS A 56 -7.85 -5.90 -8.17
N ALA A 57 -7.38 -6.89 -8.92
CA ALA A 57 -5.96 -7.11 -9.16
C ALA A 57 -5.27 -5.84 -9.69
N ALA A 58 -5.91 -5.15 -10.64
CA ALA A 58 -5.38 -3.91 -11.21
C ALA A 58 -5.33 -2.76 -10.20
N CYS A 59 -6.39 -2.57 -9.40
CA CYS A 59 -6.43 -1.53 -8.38
C CYS A 59 -5.36 -1.76 -7.30
N ASN A 60 -5.21 -3.01 -6.83
CA ASN A 60 -4.20 -3.36 -5.85
C ASN A 60 -2.78 -3.13 -6.37
N ARG A 61 -2.50 -3.57 -7.62
CA ARG A 61 -1.20 -3.33 -8.26
C ARG A 61 -0.88 -1.83 -8.35
N MET A 62 -1.80 -1.04 -8.89
CA MET A 62 -1.63 0.41 -9.05
C MET A 62 -1.42 1.11 -7.70
N ARG A 63 -2.22 0.77 -6.68
CA ARG A 63 -2.05 1.30 -5.32
C ARG A 63 -0.66 1.00 -4.78
N ASN A 64 -0.16 -0.21 -4.97
CA ASN A 64 1.15 -0.61 -4.48
C ASN A 64 2.28 0.10 -5.23
N GLU A 65 2.17 0.28 -6.54
CA GLU A 65 3.13 1.06 -7.34
C GLU A 65 3.20 2.52 -6.85
N LEU A 66 2.05 3.17 -6.68
CA LEU A 66 1.96 4.54 -6.16
C LEU A 66 2.53 4.66 -4.74
N ARG A 67 2.25 3.67 -3.86
CA ARG A 67 2.82 3.63 -2.50
C ARG A 67 4.34 3.55 -2.54
N LEU A 68 4.90 2.63 -3.33
CA LEU A 68 6.34 2.47 -3.45
C LEU A 68 7.02 3.73 -4.00
N GLU A 69 6.38 4.41 -4.96
CA GLU A 69 6.89 5.68 -5.47
C GLU A 69 6.88 6.78 -4.39
N ALA A 70 5.77 6.92 -3.65
CA ALA A 70 5.65 7.88 -2.56
C ALA A 70 6.71 7.63 -1.46
N GLU A 71 6.96 6.38 -1.11
CA GLU A 71 7.99 6.00 -0.13
C GLU A 71 9.40 6.36 -0.58
N LYS A 72 9.72 6.14 -1.86
CA LYS A 72 11.02 6.55 -2.44
C LYS A 72 11.19 8.07 -2.37
N ARG A 73 10.16 8.83 -2.78
CA ARG A 73 10.17 10.30 -2.73
C ARG A 73 10.34 10.83 -1.31
N PHE A 74 9.63 10.24 -0.34
CA PHE A 74 9.74 10.63 1.06
C PHE A 74 11.14 10.38 1.62
N ARG A 75 11.75 9.22 1.31
CA ARG A 75 13.11 8.90 1.71
C ARG A 75 14.13 9.91 1.18
N GLN A 76 14.06 10.22 -0.10
CA GLN A 76 14.93 11.22 -0.74
C GLN A 76 14.79 12.60 -0.08
N TRP A 77 13.57 13.00 0.28
CA TRP A 77 13.33 14.26 0.99
C TRP A 77 13.97 14.28 2.39
N ILE A 78 13.86 13.18 3.15
CA ILE A 78 14.52 13.06 4.46
C ILE A 78 16.04 13.10 4.31
N GLU A 79 16.61 12.38 3.36
CA GLU A 79 18.06 12.37 3.09
C GLU A 79 18.57 13.78 2.76
N ALA A 80 17.87 14.51 1.90
CA ALA A 80 18.19 15.90 1.58
C ALA A 80 18.12 16.81 2.82
N LYS A 81 17.07 16.66 3.64
CA LYS A 81 16.92 17.43 4.88
C LYS A 81 18.05 17.18 5.87
N VAL A 82 18.45 15.92 6.05
CA VAL A 82 19.57 15.54 6.92
C VAL A 82 20.90 16.07 6.38
N ALA A 83 21.12 16.01 5.06
CA ALA A 83 22.32 16.56 4.44
C ALA A 83 22.42 18.08 4.65
N GLN A 84 21.32 18.82 4.46
CA GLN A 84 21.28 20.26 4.69
C GLN A 84 21.61 20.64 6.13
N ALA A 85 21.05 19.92 7.12
CA ALA A 85 21.34 20.17 8.53
C ALA A 85 22.83 19.98 8.85
N ARG A 86 23.45 18.91 8.33
CA ARG A 86 24.88 18.62 8.53
C ARG A 86 25.81 19.68 7.93
N VAL A 87 25.44 20.25 6.77
CA VAL A 87 26.20 21.36 6.17
C VAL A 87 26.03 22.64 7.00
N GLY A 88 24.81 22.94 7.47
CA GLY A 88 24.54 24.08 8.34
C GLY A 88 25.35 24.07 9.64
N ASP A 89 25.51 22.91 10.28
CA ASP A 89 26.34 22.75 11.47
C ASP A 89 27.83 22.99 11.17
N ALA A 90 28.32 22.53 10.01
CA ALA A 90 29.72 22.74 9.59
C ALA A 90 30.03 24.20 9.22
N SER A 91 29.06 24.93 8.66
CA SER A 91 29.22 26.36 8.34
C SER A 91 29.07 27.28 9.57
N SER A 92 28.45 26.81 10.65
CA SER A 92 28.27 27.58 11.89
C SER A 92 29.45 27.45 12.87
N SER A 93 30.49 26.69 12.53
CA SER A 93 31.65 26.39 13.37
C SER A 93 32.99 26.92 12.83
N ALA A 94 32.96 27.82 11.83
CA ALA A 94 34.14 28.56 11.38
C ALA A 94 34.35 29.83 12.26
N PRO A 95 35.56 30.05 12.83
CA PRO A 95 35.88 31.20 13.67
C PRO A 95 36.01 32.52 12.89
#